data_AF-A0AA97I1A7-F1
#
_entry.id   AF-A0AA97I1A7-F1
#
_cell.length_a   1.000
_cell.length_b   1.000
_cell.length_c   1.000
_cell.angle_alpha   90.00
_cell.angle_beta   90.00
_cell.angle_gamma   90.00
#
_symmetry.space_group_name_H-M   'P 1'
#
loop_
_entity.id
_entity.type
_entity.pdbx_description
1 polymer ?
#
loop_
_entity_poly.entity_id
_entity_poly.type
_entity_poly.pdbx_seq_one_letter_code
_entity_poly.pdbx_strand_id
1 'polypeptide(L)'
;MSDIPNEIPPGTGDTVMAAPDKMVSARELFGLDIDMEIPAFSEADPRVPDLDPAYVFDHDTTLAVLAGFAHNRRVMIQGYHGTGKSTHIEQIAARLNWPCIRINLDAHISRIDLVGRDAIVLKDGKQVTEFREGLLPWALQTPTALVFDEYDAGRPDVMFVIQRVLETEGKLTLLDQNRVIRPNPFFRLFATANTVGLGDTSGLYHGTHQINQGQMDRWNIVCTLNYLPAETEAKVILSKVGETDPSVVEKMVKVADLSRQGFINGDISTVMSPRTVISWAQNAAIFHNIGFAFRLSFLNKCDEAERMLVAEYYQRVFGEDLPESVVGS
;
A
#
# COMPACT_ATOMS: atom_id res chain seq x y z
N MET A 1 -22.88 6.39 -0.15
CA MET A 1 -22.58 5.07 0.42
C MET A 1 -23.23 4.07 -0.51
N SER A 2 -22.47 3.53 -1.44
CA SER A 2 -22.86 2.34 -2.19
C SER A 2 -22.87 1.18 -1.20
N ASP A 3 -24.03 0.55 -1.01
CA ASP A 3 -24.16 -0.68 -0.23
C ASP A 3 -23.44 -1.81 -0.98
N ILE A 4 -22.12 -1.87 -0.85
CA ILE A 4 -21.34 -3.05 -1.17
C ILE A 4 -21.44 -3.93 0.08
N PRO A 5 -22.14 -5.08 0.02
CA PRO A 5 -22.24 -5.95 1.18
C PRO A 5 -20.84 -6.42 1.62
N ASN A 6 -20.57 -6.38 2.93
CA ASN A 6 -19.40 -6.98 3.57
C ASN A 6 -19.47 -8.53 3.58
N GLU A 7 -19.91 -9.11 2.47
CA GLU A 7 -19.89 -10.55 2.25
C GLU A 7 -18.71 -10.85 1.32
N ILE A 8 -17.79 -11.70 1.77
CA ILE A 8 -16.93 -12.45 0.86
C ILE A 8 -17.91 -13.23 -0.03
N PRO A 9 -17.92 -13.03 -1.37
CA PRO A 9 -18.87 -13.71 -2.23
C PRO A 9 -18.86 -15.20 -1.90
N PRO A 10 -20.03 -15.83 -1.68
CA PRO A 10 -20.08 -17.25 -1.39
C PRO A 10 -19.54 -17.99 -2.62
N GLY A 11 -18.33 -18.49 -2.51
CA GLY A 11 -17.64 -19.22 -3.56
C GLY A 11 -16.49 -18.43 -4.16
N THR A 12 -15.41 -19.16 -4.40
CA THR A 12 -14.32 -18.89 -5.34
C THR A 12 -14.85 -18.68 -6.77
N GLY A 13 -15.72 -17.70 -6.97
CA GLY A 13 -16.30 -17.38 -8.27
C GLY A 13 -15.23 -16.84 -9.21
N ASP A 14 -15.41 -17.13 -10.50
CA ASP A 14 -14.63 -16.53 -11.57
C ASP A 14 -14.80 -15.00 -11.55
N THR A 15 -13.81 -14.28 -12.06
CA THR A 15 -13.91 -12.83 -12.29
C THR A 15 -14.96 -12.54 -13.36
N VAL A 16 -15.55 -11.33 -13.32
CA VAL A 16 -16.57 -10.90 -14.31
C VAL A 16 -16.10 -11.11 -15.76
N MET A 17 -14.84 -10.77 -16.03
CA MET A 17 -14.19 -11.00 -17.32
C MET A 17 -13.02 -11.96 -17.16
N ALA A 18 -12.82 -12.87 -18.13
CA ALA A 18 -11.73 -13.84 -18.11
C ALA A 18 -10.39 -13.29 -18.62
N ALA A 19 -10.41 -12.17 -19.36
CA ALA A 19 -9.25 -11.52 -19.95
C ALA A 19 -9.55 -10.03 -20.21
N PRO A 20 -8.53 -9.15 -20.19
CA PRO A 20 -8.65 -7.77 -20.63
C PRO A 20 -8.97 -7.73 -22.13
N ASP A 21 -9.82 -6.80 -22.53
CA ASP A 21 -10.43 -6.71 -23.86
C ASP A 21 -10.12 -5.40 -24.60
N LYS A 22 -9.41 -4.47 -23.95
CA LYS A 22 -8.95 -3.21 -24.54
C LYS A 22 -7.50 -2.91 -24.18
N MET A 23 -6.90 -2.01 -24.95
CA MET A 23 -5.60 -1.40 -24.66
C MET A 23 -5.83 0.08 -24.34
N VAL A 24 -5.06 0.62 -23.40
CA VAL A 24 -5.11 2.04 -23.02
C VAL A 24 -3.71 2.63 -23.00
N SER A 25 -3.60 3.88 -23.42
CA SER A 25 -2.33 4.60 -23.46
C SER A 25 -1.91 5.09 -22.07
N ALA A 26 -0.65 4.85 -21.69
CA ALA A 26 -0.04 5.40 -20.49
C ALA A 26 -0.12 6.93 -20.46
N ARG A 27 0.04 7.56 -21.63
CA ARG A 27 0.02 9.01 -21.81
C ARG A 27 -1.34 9.61 -21.52
N GLU A 28 -2.39 9.00 -22.06
CA GLU A 28 -3.75 9.52 -21.91
C GLU A 28 -4.30 9.26 -20.50
N LEU A 29 -4.05 8.07 -19.94
CA LEU A 29 -4.68 7.65 -18.70
C LEU A 29 -3.92 8.10 -17.45
N PHE A 30 -2.58 8.21 -17.52
CA PHE A 30 -1.73 8.53 -16.38
C PHE A 30 -0.90 9.81 -16.57
N GLY A 31 -1.00 10.47 -17.73
CA GLY A 31 -0.24 11.70 -18.01
C GLY A 31 1.26 11.48 -18.17
N LEU A 32 1.70 10.24 -18.44
CA LEU A 32 3.11 9.91 -18.62
C LEU A 32 3.52 10.08 -20.08
N ASP A 33 4.56 10.86 -20.36
CA ASP A 33 5.08 11.06 -21.71
C ASP A 33 5.90 9.84 -22.20
N ILE A 34 5.22 8.70 -22.32
CA ILE A 34 5.77 7.43 -22.81
C ILE A 34 4.81 6.78 -23.79
N ASP A 35 5.36 6.13 -24.80
CA ASP A 35 4.61 5.30 -25.75
C ASP A 35 4.50 3.86 -25.20
N MET A 36 3.53 3.66 -24.32
CA MET A 36 3.23 2.35 -23.71
C MET A 36 1.71 2.13 -23.71
N GLU A 37 1.31 0.99 -24.27
CA GLU A 37 -0.07 0.51 -24.24
C GLU A 37 -0.23 -0.56 -23.15
N ILE A 38 -1.26 -0.43 -22.33
CA ILE A 38 -1.54 -1.32 -21.20
C ILE A 38 -2.87 -2.03 -21.41
N PRO A 39 -2.95 -3.36 -21.24
CA PRO A 39 -4.23 -4.05 -21.25
C PRO A 39 -5.12 -3.58 -20.11
N ALA A 40 -6.41 -3.45 -20.37
CA ALA A 40 -7.41 -3.05 -19.39
C ALA A 40 -8.74 -3.77 -19.64
N PHE A 41 -9.63 -3.75 -18.64
CA PHE A 41 -10.96 -4.32 -18.74
C PHE A 41 -11.99 -3.23 -19.06
N SER A 42 -12.95 -3.54 -19.94
CA SER A 42 -14.09 -2.66 -20.19
C SER A 42 -15.11 -2.66 -19.04
N GLU A 43 -15.28 -3.80 -18.36
CA GLU A 43 -16.18 -3.98 -17.22
C GLU A 43 -15.40 -4.16 -15.91
N ALA A 44 -15.86 -3.52 -14.84
CA ALA A 44 -15.22 -3.61 -13.53
C ALA A 44 -15.76 -4.80 -12.72
N ASP A 45 -14.86 -5.64 -12.21
CA ASP A 45 -15.18 -6.65 -11.19
C ASP A 45 -15.47 -5.97 -9.84
N PRO A 46 -16.30 -6.54 -8.95
CA PRO A 46 -16.49 -6.03 -7.59
C PRO A 46 -15.20 -5.86 -6.77
N ARG A 47 -14.11 -6.52 -7.17
CA ARG A 47 -12.78 -6.42 -6.54
C ARG A 47 -11.89 -5.33 -7.15
N VAL A 48 -12.39 -4.54 -8.11
CA VAL A 48 -11.66 -3.36 -8.60
C VAL A 48 -11.66 -2.32 -7.47
N PRO A 49 -10.51 -1.74 -7.08
CA PRO A 49 -10.46 -0.72 -6.04
C PRO A 49 -11.22 0.55 -6.41
N ASP A 50 -11.66 1.30 -5.40
CA ASP A 50 -12.30 2.59 -5.60
C ASP A 50 -11.36 3.59 -6.30
N LEU A 51 -11.87 4.25 -7.34
CA LEU A 51 -11.14 5.26 -8.09
C LEU A 51 -11.09 6.58 -7.31
N ASP A 52 -9.89 7.11 -7.14
CA ASP A 52 -9.65 8.47 -6.67
C ASP A 52 -9.19 9.36 -7.84
N PRO A 53 -10.08 10.20 -8.40
CA PRO A 53 -9.74 11.06 -9.53
C PRO A 53 -8.73 12.15 -9.17
N ALA A 54 -8.56 12.46 -7.88
CA ALA A 54 -7.60 13.45 -7.38
C ALA A 54 -6.23 12.84 -7.01
N TYR A 55 -6.03 11.53 -7.25
CA TYR A 55 -4.77 10.87 -6.95
C TYR A 55 -3.63 11.41 -7.83
N VAL A 56 -2.50 11.72 -7.22
CA VAL A 56 -1.30 12.21 -7.91
C VAL A 56 -0.27 11.10 -8.00
N PHE A 57 0.12 10.78 -9.23
CA PHE A 57 1.06 9.71 -9.53
C PHE A 57 2.51 10.20 -9.47
N ASP A 58 3.34 9.54 -8.68
CA ASP A 58 4.80 9.53 -8.84
C ASP A 58 5.19 8.88 -10.18
N HIS A 59 6.06 9.53 -10.94
CA HIS A 59 6.41 9.14 -12.31
C HIS A 59 7.06 7.75 -12.37
N ASP A 60 8.15 7.54 -11.65
CA ASP A 60 8.96 6.33 -11.74
C ASP A 60 8.22 5.11 -11.16
N THR A 61 7.50 5.32 -10.05
CA THR A 61 6.66 4.27 -9.44
C THR A 61 5.53 3.86 -10.38
N THR A 62 4.92 4.82 -11.09
CA THR A 62 3.86 4.52 -12.06
C THR A 62 4.39 3.70 -13.23
N LEU A 63 5.54 4.08 -13.79
CA LEU A 63 6.19 3.29 -14.85
C LEU A 63 6.51 1.87 -14.42
N ALA A 64 7.03 1.69 -13.20
CA ALA A 64 7.32 0.38 -12.63
C ALA A 64 6.06 -0.49 -12.53
N VAL A 65 4.96 0.05 -12.00
CA VAL A 65 3.69 -0.68 -11.83
C VAL A 65 3.03 -0.97 -13.18
N LEU A 66 3.06 -0.03 -14.14
CA LEU A 66 2.55 -0.26 -15.50
C LEU A 66 3.34 -1.35 -16.23
N ALA A 67 4.65 -1.44 -16.04
CA ALA A 67 5.44 -2.57 -16.56
C ALA A 67 4.98 -3.90 -15.93
N GLY A 68 4.54 -3.88 -14.67
CA GLY A 68 3.85 -4.99 -14.04
C GLY A 68 2.58 -5.39 -14.80
N PHE A 69 1.65 -4.47 -15.00
CA PHE A 69 0.38 -4.75 -15.69
C PHE A 69 0.56 -5.14 -17.17
N ALA A 70 1.41 -4.44 -17.92
CA ALA A 70 1.61 -4.67 -19.34
C ALA A 70 2.45 -5.92 -19.65
N HIS A 71 3.47 -6.21 -18.85
CA HIS A 71 4.46 -7.24 -19.15
C HIS A 71 4.58 -8.33 -18.08
N ASN A 72 3.65 -8.38 -17.12
CA ASN A 72 3.65 -9.33 -16.01
C ASN A 72 4.97 -9.34 -15.21
N ARG A 73 5.62 -8.16 -15.09
CA ARG A 73 6.80 -8.01 -14.24
C ARG A 73 6.38 -8.05 -12.78
N ARG A 74 7.15 -8.76 -11.95
CA ARG A 74 6.99 -8.76 -10.48
C ARG A 74 7.56 -7.45 -9.93
N VAL A 75 6.72 -6.61 -9.35
CA VAL A 75 7.11 -5.26 -8.91
C VAL A 75 7.00 -5.14 -7.40
N MET A 76 8.08 -4.73 -6.75
CA MET A 76 8.09 -4.36 -5.34
C MET A 76 8.27 -2.85 -5.21
N ILE A 77 7.42 -2.23 -4.40
CA ILE A 77 7.52 -0.82 -4.02
C ILE A 77 8.02 -0.75 -2.58
N GLN A 78 9.19 -0.16 -2.36
CA GLN A 78 9.72 0.10 -1.03
C GLN A 78 9.69 1.59 -0.70
N GLY A 79 9.76 1.94 0.58
CA GLY A 79 9.83 3.33 1.02
C GLY A 79 9.18 3.55 2.37
N TYR A 80 9.25 4.77 2.87
CA TYR A 80 8.71 5.11 4.19
C TYR A 80 7.21 4.80 4.32
N HIS A 81 6.77 4.60 5.55
CA HIS A 81 5.35 4.40 5.83
C HIS A 81 4.52 5.63 5.46
N GLY A 82 3.26 5.40 5.05
CA GLY A 82 2.33 6.50 4.76
C GLY A 82 2.63 7.30 3.49
N THR A 83 3.57 6.88 2.63
CA THR A 83 3.84 7.49 1.31
C THR A 83 2.85 7.07 0.22
N GLY A 84 1.96 6.11 0.50
CA GLY A 84 0.90 5.70 -0.42
C GLY A 84 1.25 4.51 -1.34
N LYS A 85 2.27 3.71 -1.02
CA LYS A 85 2.74 2.57 -1.83
C LYS A 85 1.62 1.64 -2.34
N SER A 86 0.80 1.12 -1.42
CA SER A 86 -0.27 0.17 -1.75
C SER A 86 -1.38 0.87 -2.53
N THR A 87 -1.76 2.08 -2.11
CA THR A 87 -2.73 2.92 -2.80
C THR A 87 -2.28 3.27 -4.23
N HIS A 88 -0.98 3.43 -4.48
CA HIS A 88 -0.46 3.69 -5.83
C HIS A 88 -0.78 2.55 -6.78
N ILE A 89 -0.60 1.31 -6.34
CA ILE A 89 -0.96 0.10 -7.12
C ILE A 89 -2.48 0.03 -7.30
N GLU A 90 -3.25 0.23 -6.22
CA GLU A 90 -4.72 0.20 -6.25
C GLU A 90 -5.28 1.25 -7.22
N GLN A 91 -4.72 2.45 -7.27
CA GLN A 91 -5.17 3.54 -8.15
C GLN A 91 -4.82 3.33 -9.62
N ILE A 92 -3.76 2.58 -9.91
CA ILE A 92 -3.47 2.10 -11.26
C ILE A 92 -4.46 0.98 -11.64
N ALA A 93 -4.67 0.00 -10.75
CA ALA A 93 -5.63 -1.08 -10.97
C ALA A 93 -7.05 -0.54 -11.21
N ALA A 94 -7.50 0.44 -10.42
CA ALA A 94 -8.80 1.11 -10.56
C ALA A 94 -8.97 1.74 -11.95
N ARG A 95 -7.95 2.44 -12.46
CA ARG A 95 -7.99 3.08 -13.79
C ARG A 95 -7.97 2.06 -14.94
N LEU A 96 -7.39 0.88 -14.71
CA LEU A 96 -7.36 -0.22 -15.67
C LEU A 96 -8.59 -1.16 -15.55
N ASN A 97 -9.49 -0.92 -14.59
CA ASN A 97 -10.55 -1.85 -14.18
C ASN A 97 -10.02 -3.26 -13.84
N TRP A 98 -8.79 -3.34 -13.32
CA TRP A 98 -8.17 -4.62 -13.01
C TRP A 98 -8.59 -5.09 -11.61
N PRO A 99 -9.17 -6.29 -11.44
CA PRO A 99 -9.49 -6.83 -10.12
C PRO A 99 -8.24 -6.87 -9.25
N CYS A 100 -8.28 -6.28 -8.05
CA CYS A 100 -7.10 -6.15 -7.20
C CYS A 100 -7.39 -6.65 -5.79
N ILE A 101 -6.58 -7.60 -5.31
CA ILE A 101 -6.66 -8.10 -3.95
C ILE A 101 -5.38 -7.74 -3.22
N ARG A 102 -5.55 -7.12 -2.05
CA ARG A 102 -4.46 -6.80 -1.14
C ARG A 102 -4.48 -7.74 0.07
N ILE A 103 -3.35 -8.37 0.34
CA ILE A 103 -3.12 -9.19 1.54
C ILE A 103 -2.05 -8.50 2.36
N ASN A 104 -2.41 -8.01 3.55
CA ASN A 104 -1.43 -7.48 4.50
C ASN A 104 -0.70 -8.64 5.16
N LEU A 105 0.62 -8.71 5.00
CA LEU A 105 1.42 -9.70 5.70
C LEU A 105 1.72 -9.20 7.11
N ASP A 106 1.32 -9.97 8.10
CA ASP A 106 1.59 -9.71 9.50
C ASP A 106 1.84 -11.03 10.25
N ALA A 107 1.93 -10.94 11.58
CA ALA A 107 2.10 -12.12 12.43
C ALA A 107 0.90 -13.10 12.41
N HIS A 108 -0.28 -12.65 11.96
CA HIS A 108 -1.53 -13.42 11.99
C HIS A 108 -1.76 -14.22 10.72
N ILE A 109 -1.35 -13.71 9.54
CA ILE A 109 -1.49 -14.46 8.29
C ILE A 109 -0.68 -15.75 8.36
N SER A 110 -1.38 -16.87 8.21
CA SER A 110 -0.78 -18.20 8.18
C SER A 110 -0.70 -18.77 6.77
N ARG A 111 0.11 -19.82 6.61
CA ARG A 111 0.13 -20.63 5.38
C ARG A 111 -1.26 -21.15 5.00
N ILE A 112 -2.10 -21.46 5.99
CA ILE A 112 -3.45 -21.98 5.78
C ILE A 112 -4.36 -20.91 5.17
N ASP A 113 -4.25 -19.66 5.61
CA ASP A 113 -5.07 -18.56 5.06
C ASP A 113 -4.68 -18.27 3.61
N LEU A 114 -3.38 -18.36 3.31
CA LEU A 114 -2.86 -18.08 1.97
C LEU A 114 -3.13 -19.23 0.98
N VAL A 115 -2.87 -20.48 1.39
CA VAL A 115 -2.94 -21.66 0.51
C VAL A 115 -4.28 -22.39 0.59
N GLY A 116 -4.89 -22.43 1.77
CA GLY A 116 -6.12 -23.18 2.03
C GLY A 116 -5.94 -24.32 3.01
N ARG A 117 -7.05 -24.99 3.31
CA ARG A 117 -7.13 -26.14 4.22
C ARG A 117 -8.22 -27.11 3.79
N ASP A 118 -8.09 -28.34 4.23
CA ASP A 118 -9.20 -29.29 4.25
C ASP A 118 -10.25 -28.84 5.26
N ALA A 119 -11.51 -28.81 4.82
CA ALA A 119 -12.66 -28.48 5.64
C ALA A 119 -13.71 -29.59 5.52
N ILE A 120 -14.33 -29.94 6.64
CA ILE A 120 -15.48 -30.85 6.64
C ILE A 120 -16.71 -30.04 6.26
N VAL A 121 -17.33 -30.39 5.14
CA VAL A 121 -18.58 -29.80 4.67
C VAL A 121 -19.68 -30.85 4.65
N LEU A 122 -20.91 -30.42 4.89
CA LEU A 122 -22.08 -31.28 4.74
C LEU A 122 -22.58 -31.19 3.30
N LYS A 123 -22.47 -32.30 2.57
CA LYS A 123 -23.03 -32.44 1.22
C LYS A 123 -24.03 -33.59 1.23
N ASP A 124 -25.28 -33.28 0.90
CA ASP A 124 -26.41 -34.23 0.94
C ASP A 124 -26.54 -34.98 2.29
N GLY A 125 -26.33 -34.25 3.39
CA GLY A 125 -26.41 -34.81 4.75
C GLY A 125 -25.22 -35.69 5.16
N LYS A 126 -24.20 -35.84 4.30
CA LYS A 126 -22.97 -36.59 4.60
C LYS A 126 -21.82 -35.63 4.87
N GLN A 127 -20.98 -35.97 5.87
CA GLN A 127 -19.73 -35.27 6.11
C GLN A 127 -18.72 -35.67 5.03
N VAL A 128 -18.30 -34.71 4.22
CA VAL A 128 -17.29 -34.88 3.18
C VAL A 128 -16.16 -33.91 3.47
N THR A 129 -14.92 -34.38 3.34
CA THR A 129 -13.74 -33.51 3.40
C THR A 129 -13.55 -32.87 2.03
N GLU A 130 -13.58 -31.55 1.99
CA GLU A 130 -13.34 -30.76 0.78
C GLU A 130 -12.22 -29.76 1.06
N PHE A 131 -11.27 -29.63 0.15
CA PHE A 131 -10.26 -28.59 0.27
C PHE A 131 -10.86 -27.25 -0.10
N ARG A 132 -10.78 -26.30 0.84
CA ARG A 132 -11.12 -24.91 0.57
C ARG A 132 -9.86 -24.16 0.21
N GLU A 133 -9.78 -23.72 -1.05
CA GLU A 133 -8.68 -22.90 -1.55
C GLU A 133 -8.56 -21.60 -0.76
N GLY A 134 -7.32 -21.25 -0.41
CA GLY A 134 -6.99 -19.93 0.12
C GLY A 134 -6.93 -18.89 -0.98
N LEU A 135 -6.62 -17.66 -0.60
CA LEU A 135 -6.60 -16.52 -1.53
C LEU A 135 -5.56 -16.65 -2.65
N LEU A 136 -4.39 -17.23 -2.37
CA LEU A 136 -3.31 -17.30 -3.35
C LEU A 136 -3.62 -18.27 -4.50
N PRO A 137 -4.03 -19.54 -4.28
CA PRO A 137 -4.46 -20.42 -5.38
C PRO A 137 -5.54 -19.81 -6.26
N TRP A 138 -6.55 -19.18 -5.65
CA TRP A 138 -7.64 -18.54 -6.40
C TRP A 138 -7.13 -17.35 -7.22
N ALA A 139 -6.36 -16.44 -6.62
CA ALA A 139 -5.81 -15.28 -7.31
C ALA A 139 -4.90 -15.70 -8.46
N LEU A 140 -4.10 -16.76 -8.27
CA LEU A 140 -3.19 -17.28 -9.28
C LEU A 140 -3.92 -17.82 -10.52
N GLN A 141 -5.16 -18.28 -10.37
CA GLN A 141 -5.95 -18.87 -11.46
C GLN A 141 -6.86 -17.86 -12.17
N THR A 142 -7.00 -16.65 -11.62
CA THR A 142 -7.87 -15.59 -12.14
C THR A 142 -7.05 -14.43 -12.71
N PRO A 143 -7.64 -13.60 -13.58
CA PRO A 143 -6.97 -12.41 -14.12
C PRO A 143 -6.92 -11.26 -13.09
N THR A 144 -6.35 -11.55 -11.91
CA THR A 144 -6.35 -10.68 -10.73
C THR A 144 -4.95 -10.13 -10.47
N ALA A 145 -4.87 -8.87 -10.03
CA ALA A 145 -3.67 -8.31 -9.43
C ALA A 145 -3.64 -8.62 -7.93
N LEU A 146 -2.58 -9.29 -7.47
CA LEU A 146 -2.36 -9.58 -6.06
C LEU A 146 -1.27 -8.67 -5.51
N VAL A 147 -1.55 -7.99 -4.40
CA VAL A 147 -0.62 -7.11 -3.68
C VAL A 147 -0.32 -7.73 -2.33
N PHE A 148 0.94 -8.11 -2.09
CA PHE A 148 1.44 -8.41 -0.75
C PHE A 148 1.88 -7.12 -0.07
N ASP A 149 1.05 -6.60 0.82
CA ASP A 149 1.36 -5.40 1.60
C ASP A 149 2.23 -5.79 2.80
N GLU A 150 3.18 -4.93 3.18
CA GLU A 150 4.13 -5.20 4.28
C GLU A 150 4.90 -6.52 4.09
N TYR A 151 5.41 -6.75 2.87
CA TYR A 151 6.10 -8.00 2.49
C TYR A 151 7.24 -8.39 3.43
N ASP A 152 7.95 -7.40 3.97
CA ASP A 152 9.01 -7.57 4.95
C ASP A 152 8.51 -8.03 6.33
N ALA A 153 7.23 -7.89 6.67
CA ALA A 153 6.64 -8.42 7.91
C ALA A 153 6.15 -9.88 7.80
N GLY A 154 6.26 -10.49 6.63
CA GLY A 154 5.77 -11.84 6.38
C GLY A 154 6.54 -12.93 7.15
N ARG A 155 5.79 -13.82 7.81
CA ARG A 155 6.36 -14.96 8.52
C ARG A 155 7.15 -15.90 7.59
N PRO A 156 8.28 -16.49 8.03
CA PRO A 156 9.10 -17.34 7.19
C PRO A 156 8.34 -18.46 6.45
N ASP A 157 7.40 -19.14 7.10
CA ASP A 157 6.60 -20.23 6.52
C ASP A 157 5.64 -19.77 5.40
N VAL A 158 5.14 -18.54 5.49
CA VAL A 158 4.34 -17.87 4.46
C VAL A 158 5.23 -17.43 3.30
N MET A 159 6.39 -16.84 3.61
CA MET A 159 7.33 -16.36 2.61
C MET A 159 7.84 -17.49 1.70
N PHE A 160 8.05 -18.70 2.24
CA PHE A 160 8.39 -19.87 1.44
C PHE A 160 7.32 -20.21 0.38
N VAL A 161 6.03 -19.95 0.64
CA VAL A 161 4.98 -20.13 -0.36
C VAL A 161 5.10 -19.06 -1.45
N ILE A 162 5.22 -17.80 -1.06
CA ILE A 162 5.27 -16.66 -1.98
C ILE A 162 6.49 -16.76 -2.90
N GLN A 163 7.65 -17.17 -2.37
CA GLN A 163 8.89 -17.34 -3.14
C GLN A 163 8.74 -18.31 -4.33
N ARG A 164 7.89 -19.35 -4.20
CA ARG A 164 7.62 -20.31 -5.30
C ARG A 164 6.81 -19.67 -6.43
N VAL A 165 5.88 -18.78 -6.08
CA VAL A 165 5.08 -18.03 -7.07
C VAL A 165 5.92 -16.96 -7.78
N LEU A 166 6.99 -16.47 -7.13
CA LEU A 166 7.95 -15.55 -7.72
C LEU A 166 9.00 -16.24 -8.62
N GLU A 167 9.03 -17.58 -8.70
CA GLU A 167 9.93 -18.29 -9.63
C GLU A 167 9.55 -18.04 -11.09
N THR A 168 10.49 -18.29 -12.02
CA THR A 168 10.34 -18.03 -13.45
C THR A 168 9.07 -18.63 -14.07
N GLU A 169 8.64 -19.81 -13.60
CA GLU A 169 7.40 -20.44 -14.07
C GLU A 169 6.16 -20.06 -13.24
N GLY A 170 6.35 -19.47 -12.05
CA GLY A 170 5.30 -19.03 -11.12
C GLY A 170 4.32 -20.10 -10.66
N LYS A 171 4.64 -21.39 -10.84
CA LYS A 171 3.75 -22.51 -10.52
C LYS A 171 3.61 -22.69 -9.03
N LEU A 172 2.39 -22.94 -8.56
CA LEU A 172 2.11 -23.32 -7.18
C LEU A 172 1.78 -24.82 -7.12
N THR A 173 2.67 -25.60 -6.52
CA THR A 173 2.43 -27.04 -6.29
C THR A 173 1.77 -27.25 -4.93
N LEU A 174 0.54 -27.75 -4.95
CA LEU A 174 -0.21 -28.19 -3.78
C LEU A 174 0.04 -29.69 -3.58
N LEU A 175 1.06 -30.01 -2.76
CA LEU A 175 1.51 -31.39 -2.55
C LEU A 175 0.40 -32.26 -1.96
N ASP A 176 -0.36 -31.75 -1.00
CA ASP A 176 -1.44 -32.50 -0.33
C ASP A 176 -2.57 -32.89 -1.31
N GLN A 177 -2.71 -32.17 -2.41
CA GLN A 177 -3.67 -32.47 -3.48
C GLN A 177 -3.07 -33.16 -4.71
N ASN A 178 -1.75 -33.34 -4.76
CA ASN A 178 -1.04 -33.71 -5.99
C ASN A 178 -1.41 -32.83 -7.21
N ARG A 179 -1.63 -31.53 -6.97
CA ARG A 179 -2.07 -30.57 -8.00
C ARG A 179 -1.01 -29.50 -8.24
N VAL A 180 -0.81 -29.15 -9.50
CA VAL A 180 0.05 -28.03 -9.92
C VAL A 180 -0.82 -26.94 -10.53
N ILE A 181 -0.83 -25.77 -9.89
CA ILE A 181 -1.55 -24.59 -10.37
C ILE A 181 -0.60 -23.75 -11.21
N ARG A 182 -1.05 -23.40 -12.41
CA ARG A 182 -0.34 -22.50 -13.32
C ARG A 182 -0.97 -21.11 -13.25
N PRO A 183 -0.17 -20.04 -13.24
CA PRO A 183 -0.70 -18.69 -13.27
C PRO A 183 -1.57 -18.43 -14.49
N ASN A 184 -2.69 -17.74 -14.29
CA ASN A 184 -3.45 -17.11 -15.34
C ASN A 184 -2.53 -16.13 -16.11
N PRO A 185 -2.61 -16.04 -17.45
CA PRO A 185 -1.80 -15.08 -18.22
C PRO A 185 -1.97 -13.61 -17.79
N PHE A 186 -3.11 -13.28 -17.18
CA PHE A 186 -3.48 -11.96 -16.67
C PHE A 186 -3.43 -11.90 -15.14
N PHE A 187 -2.81 -12.86 -14.46
CA PHE A 187 -2.42 -12.67 -13.07
C PHE A 187 -1.29 -11.64 -12.99
N ARG A 188 -1.35 -10.72 -12.02
CA ARG A 188 -0.30 -9.73 -11.73
C ARG A 188 0.09 -9.81 -10.26
N LEU A 189 1.36 -9.55 -9.97
CA LEU A 189 1.88 -9.69 -8.62
C LEU A 189 2.76 -8.50 -8.24
N PHE A 190 2.37 -7.87 -7.15
CA PHE A 190 3.01 -6.71 -6.57
C PHE A 190 3.30 -6.95 -5.09
N ALA A 191 4.25 -6.19 -4.55
CA ALA A 191 4.46 -6.11 -3.11
C ALA A 191 4.79 -4.68 -2.68
N THR A 192 4.53 -4.38 -1.41
CA THR A 192 5.07 -3.20 -0.74
C THR A 192 5.98 -3.63 0.41
N ALA A 193 6.99 -2.82 0.73
CA ALA A 193 7.84 -3.01 1.91
C ALA A 193 8.15 -1.66 2.55
N ASN A 194 8.37 -1.66 3.87
CA ASN A 194 8.72 -0.44 4.60
C ASN A 194 10.24 -0.29 4.80
N THR A 195 10.95 -1.40 4.84
CA THR A 195 12.41 -1.44 4.95
C THR A 195 13.05 -1.69 3.58
N VAL A 196 14.23 -1.11 3.33
CA VAL A 196 14.98 -1.26 2.05
C VAL A 196 15.66 -2.65 1.97
N GLY A 197 15.00 -3.70 2.44
CA GLY A 197 15.60 -5.04 2.60
C GLY A 197 16.76 -5.11 3.60
N LEU A 198 17.11 -4.02 4.28
CA LEU A 198 18.15 -3.97 5.32
C LEU A 198 17.64 -4.40 6.70
N GLY A 199 16.34 -4.73 6.79
CA GLY A 199 15.64 -4.88 8.05
C GLY A 199 15.45 -3.54 8.74
N ASP A 200 15.02 -3.59 9.98
CA ASP A 200 14.85 -2.42 10.82
C ASP A 200 16.15 -2.03 11.53
N THR A 201 17.08 -1.41 10.80
CA THR A 201 18.30 -0.84 11.43
C THR A 201 17.98 0.31 12.39
N SER A 202 16.75 0.82 12.36
CA SER A 202 16.29 2.01 13.07
C SER A 202 15.44 1.73 14.33
N GLY A 203 15.01 0.47 14.55
CA GLY A 203 14.09 0.09 15.63
C GLY A 203 12.63 0.51 15.44
N LEU A 204 12.25 1.03 14.26
CA LEU A 204 10.96 1.64 13.94
C LEU A 204 9.92 0.71 13.32
N TYR A 205 10.36 -0.42 12.77
CA TYR A 205 9.50 -1.39 12.11
C TYR A 205 9.60 -2.72 12.84
N HIS A 206 9.06 -2.75 14.06
CA HIS A 206 8.94 -3.98 14.84
C HIS A 206 8.18 -5.06 14.06
N GLY A 207 8.78 -6.25 13.96
CA GLY A 207 8.19 -7.38 13.24
C GLY A 207 8.58 -7.48 11.76
N THR A 208 9.39 -6.55 11.24
CA THR A 208 9.98 -6.70 9.90
C THR A 208 11.22 -7.60 9.92
N HIS A 209 11.32 -8.43 8.89
CA HIS A 209 12.43 -9.32 8.64
C HIS A 209 13.31 -8.74 7.53
N GLN A 210 14.62 -8.89 7.69
CA GLN A 210 15.54 -8.55 6.63
C GLN A 210 15.26 -9.43 5.40
N ILE A 211 14.96 -8.80 4.26
CA ILE A 211 14.77 -9.50 3.00
C ILE A 211 16.14 -9.87 2.46
N ASN A 212 16.41 -11.16 2.28
CA ASN A 212 17.71 -11.59 1.76
C ASN A 212 17.84 -11.31 0.25
N GLN A 213 19.09 -11.26 -0.25
CA GLN A 213 19.37 -10.96 -1.66
C GLN A 213 18.65 -11.91 -2.63
N GLY A 214 18.59 -13.21 -2.31
CA GLY A 214 17.92 -14.19 -3.15
C GLY A 214 16.40 -14.02 -3.25
N GLN A 215 15.76 -13.39 -2.26
CA GLN A 215 14.37 -12.96 -2.34
C GLN A 215 14.23 -11.69 -3.19
N MET A 216 15.16 -10.73 -3.04
CA MET A 216 15.16 -9.49 -3.82
C MET A 216 15.35 -9.75 -5.31
N ASP A 217 16.27 -10.63 -5.69
CA ASP A 217 16.56 -10.96 -7.10
C ASP A 217 15.36 -11.59 -7.85
N ARG A 218 14.34 -12.08 -7.13
CA ARG A 218 13.11 -12.61 -7.71
C ARG A 218 12.09 -11.53 -8.06
N TRP A 219 12.25 -10.32 -7.52
CA TRP A 219 11.50 -9.16 -7.95
C TRP A 219 12.14 -8.60 -9.21
N ASN A 220 11.34 -8.49 -10.27
CA ASN A 220 11.83 -8.03 -11.55
C ASN A 220 12.15 -6.54 -11.56
N ILE A 221 11.41 -5.78 -10.76
CA ILE A 221 11.54 -4.34 -10.59
C ILE A 221 11.37 -4.03 -9.11
N VAL A 222 12.29 -3.25 -8.56
CA VAL A 222 12.20 -2.68 -7.22
C VAL A 222 12.26 -1.17 -7.40
N CYS A 223 11.20 -0.47 -7.01
CA CYS A 223 11.14 0.99 -7.06
C CYS A 223 10.94 1.56 -5.66
N THR A 224 11.37 2.80 -5.47
CA THR A 224 11.29 3.47 -4.18
C THR A 224 10.27 4.60 -4.26
N LEU A 225 9.25 4.58 -3.40
CA LEU A 225 8.28 5.65 -3.25
C LEU A 225 8.45 6.33 -1.89
N ASN A 226 9.12 7.48 -1.92
CA ASN A 226 9.35 8.33 -0.75
C ASN A 226 8.38 9.52 -0.75
N TYR A 227 8.57 10.45 0.19
CA TYR A 227 7.73 11.64 0.31
C TYR A 227 7.78 12.50 -0.96
N LEU A 228 6.61 13.04 -1.32
CA LEU A 228 6.46 13.92 -2.47
C LEU A 228 7.21 15.24 -2.25
N PRO A 229 7.65 15.92 -3.34
CA PRO A 229 8.08 17.31 -3.24
C PRO A 229 7.00 18.17 -2.58
N ALA A 230 7.41 19.14 -1.75
CA ALA A 230 6.50 19.94 -0.93
C ALA A 230 5.34 20.58 -1.72
N GLU A 231 5.62 21.10 -2.92
CA GLU A 231 4.59 21.69 -3.78
C GLU A 231 3.54 20.67 -4.24
N THR A 232 3.97 19.47 -4.58
CA THR A 232 3.09 18.38 -5.00
C THR A 232 2.29 17.86 -3.81
N GLU A 233 2.93 17.69 -2.66
CA GLU A 233 2.26 17.27 -1.42
C GLU A 233 1.18 18.27 -1.00
N ALA A 234 1.47 19.57 -1.04
CA ALA A 234 0.49 20.61 -0.71
C ALA A 234 -0.74 20.53 -1.63
N LYS A 235 -0.55 20.31 -2.94
CA LYS A 235 -1.66 20.11 -3.89
C LYS A 235 -2.49 18.87 -3.56
N VAL A 236 -1.83 17.77 -3.19
CA VAL A 236 -2.52 16.53 -2.76
C VAL A 236 -3.31 16.77 -1.48
N ILE A 237 -2.75 17.47 -0.49
CA ILE A 237 -3.45 17.77 0.75
C ILE A 237 -4.67 18.64 0.44
N LEU A 238 -4.51 19.72 -0.33
CA LEU A 238 -5.58 20.63 -0.73
C LEU A 238 -6.73 19.95 -1.49
N SER A 239 -6.45 18.88 -2.25
CA SER A 239 -7.52 18.11 -2.92
C SER A 239 -8.29 17.19 -1.97
N LYS A 240 -7.73 16.88 -0.80
CA LYS A 240 -8.30 16.00 0.23
C LYS A 240 -8.91 16.73 1.41
N VAL A 241 -8.54 17.99 1.62
CA VAL A 241 -9.11 18.85 2.64
C VAL A 241 -10.08 19.84 2.00
N GLY A 242 -11.10 20.26 2.75
CA GLY A 242 -12.07 21.23 2.28
C GLY A 242 -11.46 22.63 2.15
N GLU A 243 -12.27 23.68 2.34
CA GLU A 243 -11.80 25.07 2.32
C GLU A 243 -10.75 25.33 3.42
N THR A 244 -9.48 25.19 3.07
CA THR A 244 -8.31 25.55 3.88
C THR A 244 -7.47 26.54 3.07
N ASP A 245 -6.90 27.54 3.73
CA ASP A 245 -5.97 28.47 3.10
C ASP A 245 -4.72 27.71 2.57
N PRO A 246 -4.41 27.79 1.25
CA PRO A 246 -3.21 27.17 0.68
C PRO A 246 -1.92 27.53 1.40
N SER A 247 -1.78 28.77 1.89
CA SER A 247 -0.58 29.22 2.61
C SER A 247 -0.40 28.50 3.95
N VAL A 248 -1.51 28.10 4.59
CA VAL A 248 -1.48 27.30 5.81
C VAL A 248 -1.03 25.87 5.50
N VAL A 249 -1.54 25.27 4.43
CA VAL A 249 -1.13 23.92 4.00
C VAL A 249 0.36 23.89 3.64
N GLU A 250 0.88 24.88 2.93
CA GLU A 250 2.31 25.00 2.65
C GLU A 250 3.16 25.04 3.92
N LYS A 251 2.70 25.76 4.95
CA LYS A 251 3.37 25.77 6.27
C LYS A 251 3.27 24.40 6.95
N MET A 252 2.13 23.72 6.88
CA MET A 252 1.99 22.37 7.44
C MET A 252 2.95 21.38 6.80
N VAL A 253 3.11 21.42 5.46
CA VAL A 253 4.08 20.61 4.72
C VAL A 253 5.51 20.96 5.13
N LYS A 254 5.85 22.24 5.32
CA LYS A 254 7.17 22.64 5.82
C LYS A 254 7.49 22.06 7.21
N VAL A 255 6.52 22.02 8.12
CA VAL A 255 6.70 21.36 9.43
C VAL A 255 6.91 19.86 9.25
N ALA A 256 6.16 19.23 8.35
CA ALA A 256 6.36 17.81 8.03
C ALA A 256 7.77 17.54 7.47
N ASP A 257 8.28 18.40 6.59
CA ASP A 257 9.65 18.30 6.06
C ASP A 257 10.72 18.43 7.14
N LEU A 258 10.55 19.36 8.10
CA LEU A 258 11.45 19.46 9.25
C LEU A 258 11.42 18.17 10.09
N SER A 259 10.23 17.59 10.32
CA SER A 259 10.13 16.31 11.03
C SER A 259 10.82 15.16 10.27
N ARG A 260 10.74 15.14 8.94
CA ARG A 260 11.42 14.13 8.10
C ARG A 260 12.93 14.28 8.16
N GLN A 261 13.43 15.51 8.16
CA GLN A 261 14.86 15.78 8.34
C GLN A 261 15.34 15.35 9.73
N GLY A 262 14.61 15.72 10.78
CA GLY A 262 14.91 15.28 12.15
C GLY A 262 14.95 13.76 12.27
N PHE A 263 14.01 13.06 11.62
CA PHE A 263 13.98 11.61 11.58
C PHE A 263 15.20 11.00 10.87
N ILE A 264 15.57 11.53 9.70
CA ILE A 264 16.74 11.06 8.93
C ILE A 264 18.04 11.27 9.73
N ASN A 265 18.11 12.36 10.49
CA ASN A 265 19.26 12.68 11.34
C ASN A 265 19.30 11.87 12.64
N GLY A 266 18.20 11.19 13.01
CA GLY A 266 18.06 10.49 14.28
C GLY A 266 17.72 11.40 15.47
N ASP A 267 17.26 12.62 15.21
CA ASP A 267 16.85 13.59 16.23
C ASP A 267 15.47 13.26 16.82
N ILE A 268 14.59 12.68 16.00
CA ILE A 268 13.25 12.22 16.41
C ILE A 268 12.98 10.82 15.86
N SER A 269 12.17 10.06 16.58
CA SER A 269 11.73 8.73 16.18
C SER A 269 10.43 8.77 15.37
N THR A 270 9.57 9.76 15.59
CA THR A 270 8.26 9.82 14.92
C THR A 270 8.27 10.82 13.76
N VAL A 271 7.85 10.42 12.56
CA VAL A 271 7.86 11.28 11.36
C VAL A 271 6.45 11.61 10.85
N MET A 272 6.28 12.79 10.25
CA MET A 272 5.02 13.18 9.62
C MET A 272 4.91 12.65 8.18
N SER A 273 3.95 11.74 7.98
CA SER A 273 3.49 11.33 6.64
C SER A 273 2.48 12.31 6.04
N PRO A 274 2.25 12.28 4.72
CA PRO A 274 1.16 13.05 4.09
C PRO A 274 -0.20 12.80 4.74
N ARG A 275 -0.47 11.57 5.19
CA ARG A 275 -1.69 11.21 5.95
C ARG A 275 -1.80 12.00 7.26
N THR A 276 -0.68 12.17 7.97
CA THR A 276 -0.63 12.97 9.20
C THR A 276 -0.96 14.44 8.90
N VAL A 277 -0.43 14.98 7.81
CA VAL A 277 -0.69 16.37 7.39
C VAL A 277 -2.15 16.57 6.98
N ILE A 278 -2.74 15.63 6.23
CA ILE A 278 -4.18 15.66 5.88
C ILE A 278 -5.04 15.66 7.15
N SER A 279 -4.75 14.75 8.09
CA SER A 279 -5.47 14.68 9.37
C SER A 279 -5.33 15.97 10.18
N TRP A 280 -4.13 16.57 10.20
CA TRP A 280 -3.90 17.84 10.85
C TRP A 280 -4.71 18.97 10.22
N ALA A 281 -4.70 19.10 8.89
CA ALA A 281 -5.48 20.10 8.18
C ALA A 281 -7.00 19.93 8.40
N GLN A 282 -7.52 18.69 8.37
CA GLN A 282 -8.92 18.41 8.69
C GLN A 282 -9.28 18.76 10.13
N ASN A 283 -8.42 18.41 11.09
CA ASN A 283 -8.61 18.75 12.50
C ASN A 283 -8.52 20.26 12.74
N ALA A 284 -7.65 20.97 12.02
CA ALA A 284 -7.55 22.42 12.10
C ALA A 284 -8.85 23.10 11.63
N ALA A 285 -9.48 22.56 10.58
CA ALA A 285 -10.78 23.02 10.12
C ALA A 285 -11.91 22.75 11.14
N ILE A 286 -11.85 21.63 11.88
CA ILE A 286 -12.83 21.28 12.92
C ILE A 286 -12.68 22.16 14.17
N PHE A 287 -11.46 22.31 14.67
CA PHE A 287 -11.21 23.01 15.93
C PHE A 287 -11.00 24.51 15.78
N HIS A 288 -10.88 24.99 14.54
CA HIS A 288 -10.52 26.38 14.22
C HIS A 288 -9.25 26.85 14.96
N ASN A 289 -8.31 25.92 15.20
CA ASN A 289 -7.06 26.17 15.90
C ASN A 289 -5.96 25.24 15.38
N ILE A 290 -4.99 25.82 14.69
CA ILE A 290 -3.92 25.08 14.00
C ILE A 290 -2.98 24.38 14.98
N GLY A 291 -2.53 25.08 16.04
CA GLY A 291 -1.60 24.53 17.03
C GLY A 291 -2.23 23.42 17.88
N PHE A 292 -3.49 23.61 18.30
CA PHE A 292 -4.24 22.57 19.00
C PHE A 292 -4.43 21.33 18.13
N ALA A 293 -4.80 21.52 16.86
CA ALA A 293 -4.94 20.42 15.91
C ALA A 293 -3.61 19.71 15.63
N PHE A 294 -2.49 20.44 15.56
CA PHE A 294 -1.15 19.86 15.39
C PHE A 294 -0.82 18.92 16.55
N ARG A 295 -1.11 19.37 17.78
CA ARG A 295 -0.85 18.58 18.97
C ARG A 295 -1.60 17.26 18.96
N LEU A 296 -2.90 17.29 18.69
CA LEU A 296 -3.74 16.09 18.67
C LEU A 296 -3.42 15.17 17.49
N SER A 297 -3.00 15.74 16.36
CA SER A 297 -2.73 14.97 15.15
C SER A 297 -1.35 14.32 15.15
N PHE A 298 -0.37 14.96 15.80
CA PHE A 298 1.03 14.55 15.75
C PHE A 298 1.76 14.61 17.10
N LEU A 299 1.88 15.79 17.73
CA LEU A 299 2.78 15.99 18.89
C LEU A 299 2.55 14.99 20.04
N ASN A 300 1.28 14.66 20.33
CA ASN A 300 0.94 13.71 21.40
C ASN A 300 1.41 12.28 21.13
N LYS A 301 1.71 11.94 19.87
CA LYS A 301 2.21 10.62 19.44
C LYS A 301 3.74 10.53 19.52
N CYS A 302 4.44 11.67 19.61
CA CYS A 302 5.88 11.71 19.75
C CYS A 302 6.31 11.34 21.17
N ASP A 303 7.54 10.82 21.30
CA ASP A 303 8.20 10.61 22.59
C ASP A 303 8.24 11.93 23.37
N GLU A 304 7.99 11.85 24.68
CA GLU A 304 7.95 13.02 25.56
C GLU A 304 9.26 13.82 25.54
N ALA A 305 10.41 13.14 25.42
CA ALA A 305 11.72 13.77 25.31
C ALA A 305 11.90 14.53 23.98
N GLU A 306 11.22 14.11 22.91
CA GLU A 306 11.31 14.71 21.57
C GLU A 306 10.31 15.85 21.37
N ARG A 307 9.27 15.96 22.21
CA ARG A 307 8.17 16.94 22.04
C ARG A 307 8.65 18.38 22.01
N MET A 308 9.70 18.75 22.77
CA MET A 308 10.26 20.10 22.73
C MET A 308 10.85 20.42 21.35
N LEU A 309 11.60 19.48 20.77
CA LEU A 309 12.18 19.65 19.44
C LEU A 309 11.10 19.72 18.35
N VAL A 310 10.08 18.87 18.44
CA VAL A 310 8.94 18.90 17.50
C VAL A 310 8.15 20.22 17.63
N ALA A 311 7.99 20.76 18.85
CA ALA A 311 7.39 22.07 19.07
C ALA A 311 8.24 23.20 18.48
N GLU A 312 9.57 23.11 18.54
CA GLU A 312 10.48 24.04 17.88
C GLU A 312 10.30 24.03 16.35
N TYR A 313 10.11 22.85 15.74
CA TYR A 313 9.80 22.76 14.30
C TYR A 313 8.50 23.51 13.94
N TYR A 314 7.46 23.37 14.78
CA TYR A 314 6.23 24.13 14.61
C TYR A 314 6.47 25.63 14.75
N GLN A 315 7.13 26.06 15.83
CA GLN A 315 7.42 27.47 16.13
C GLN A 315 8.24 28.12 15.01
N ARG A 316 9.23 27.42 14.44
CA ARG A 316 10.08 27.90 13.35
C ARG A 316 9.29 28.24 12.08
N VAL A 317 8.17 27.55 11.84
CA VAL A 317 7.36 27.72 10.62
C VAL A 317 6.16 28.64 10.86
N PHE A 318 5.49 28.51 12.01
CA PHE A 318 4.27 29.26 12.33
C PHE A 318 4.54 30.55 13.11
N GLY A 319 5.69 30.67 13.78
CA GLY A 319 6.03 31.82 14.63
C GLY A 319 5.23 31.89 15.92
N GLU A 320 4.60 30.78 16.33
CA GLU A 320 3.74 30.68 17.51
C GLU A 320 4.22 29.55 18.41
N ASP A 321 4.25 29.80 19.72
CA ASP A 321 4.51 28.76 20.71
C ASP A 321 3.28 27.89 20.92
N LEU A 322 3.49 26.59 21.12
CA LEU A 322 2.41 25.69 21.50
C LEU A 322 2.17 25.85 23.02
N PRO A 323 0.94 26.15 23.48
CA PRO A 323 0.66 26.46 24.89
C PRO A 323 1.16 25.40 25.87
N GLU A 324 1.27 24.15 25.44
CA GLU A 324 1.64 23.01 26.27
C GLU A 324 3.09 22.53 26.09
N SER A 325 3.92 23.13 25.23
CA SER A 325 5.38 22.88 25.23
C SER A 325 6.09 23.45 26.47
N VAL A 326 5.33 24.19 27.30
CA VAL A 326 5.77 24.76 28.57
C VAL A 326 5.38 23.87 29.78
N VAL A 327 4.51 22.87 29.60
CA VAL A 327 4.07 22.00 30.71
C VAL A 327 5.03 20.82 30.88
N GLY A 328 6.26 21.17 31.20
CA GLY A 328 7.21 20.37 31.95
C GLY A 328 7.46 21.08 33.29
N SER A 329 6.42 21.18 34.11
CA SER A 329 6.48 21.60 35.52
C SER A 329 5.49 20.80 36.34
#